data_AF-A0A507EV05-F1
#
_entry.id   AF-A0A507EV05-F1
#
_cell.length_a   1.000
_cell.length_b   1.000
_cell.length_c   1.000
_cell.angle_alpha   90.00
_cell.angle_beta   90.00
_cell.angle_gamma   90.00
#
_symmetry.space_group_name_H-M   'P 1'
#
loop_
_entity.id
_entity.type
_entity.pdbx_description
1 polymer ?
#
loop_
_entity_poly.entity_id
_entity_poly.type
_entity_poly.pdbx_seq_one_letter_code
_entity_poly.pdbx_strand_id
1 'polypeptide(L)'
;MTSNASHLSETITAFRNLEANFFSSLSPQDLRALTLNSCYAPTDLCHYGEFAFLVLNLRPCVLIYVPSLEIASTEPRVHDLLLQYIQGVWIPSIRSLADTFKLKKLSKVSSPHALLDGAWICTNMKHADAQYVQRTFFAEDLSGRPRVVSEADMARVLDYPSVLPEVDPQEHDQFIQIAYLEDDGKTATGPSQKTPIMTCFISRSDDLSKVKEHFAKYNAATQTVGITLRLACS
;
A
#
# COMPACT_ATOMS: atom_id res chain seq x y z
N MET A 1 2.50 -4.72 -28.75
CA MET A 1 2.36 -4.00 -27.46
C MET A 1 1.09 -4.38 -26.68
N THR A 2 0.00 -4.83 -27.34
CA THR A 2 -1.26 -5.27 -26.72
C THR A 2 -1.15 -6.49 -25.79
N SER A 3 -0.22 -7.42 -26.05
CA SER A 3 -0.07 -8.64 -25.24
C SER A 3 0.39 -8.40 -23.79
N ASN A 4 1.17 -7.35 -23.53
CA ASN A 4 1.68 -7.08 -22.18
C ASN A 4 0.61 -6.40 -21.30
N ALA A 5 -0.15 -5.45 -21.87
CA ALA A 5 -1.22 -4.76 -21.15
C ALA A 5 -2.35 -5.72 -20.72
N SER A 6 -2.74 -6.66 -21.58
CA SER A 6 -3.73 -7.71 -21.24
C SER A 6 -3.26 -8.54 -20.05
N HIS A 7 -2.00 -9.00 -20.09
CA HIS A 7 -1.44 -9.82 -19.03
C HIS A 7 -1.35 -9.09 -17.68
N LEU A 8 -0.98 -7.80 -17.69
CA LEU A 8 -0.97 -6.97 -16.49
C LEU A 8 -2.38 -6.75 -15.95
N SER A 9 -3.36 -6.47 -16.81
CA SER A 9 -4.76 -6.32 -16.42
C SER A 9 -5.34 -7.60 -15.79
N GLU A 10 -5.03 -8.76 -16.36
CA GLU A 10 -5.38 -10.08 -15.80
C GLU A 10 -4.73 -10.32 -14.43
N THR A 11 -3.44 -9.97 -14.29
CA THR A 11 -2.70 -10.10 -13.02
C THR A 11 -3.31 -9.22 -11.93
N ILE A 12 -3.63 -7.98 -12.27
CA ILE A 12 -4.27 -7.00 -11.36
C ILE A 12 -5.66 -7.50 -10.93
N THR A 13 -6.44 -8.02 -11.88
CA THR A 13 -7.78 -8.58 -11.62
C THR A 13 -7.71 -9.83 -10.74
N ALA A 14 -6.74 -10.71 -10.99
CA ALA A 14 -6.52 -11.90 -10.17
C ALA A 14 -6.19 -11.54 -8.72
N PHE A 15 -5.31 -10.55 -8.49
CA PHE A 15 -5.01 -10.04 -7.16
C PHE A 15 -6.28 -9.52 -6.46
N ARG A 16 -7.06 -8.67 -7.15
CA ARG A 16 -8.32 -8.12 -6.61
C ARG A 16 -9.28 -9.22 -6.15
N ASN A 17 -9.41 -10.27 -6.95
CA ASN A 17 -10.30 -11.39 -6.63
C ASN A 17 -9.79 -12.21 -5.45
N LEU A 18 -8.48 -12.48 -5.38
CA LEU A 18 -7.88 -13.18 -4.23
C LEU A 18 -8.04 -12.37 -2.95
N GLU A 19 -7.82 -11.06 -3.01
CA GLU A 19 -8.00 -10.15 -1.88
C GLU A 19 -9.46 -10.09 -1.41
N ALA A 20 -10.40 -9.90 -2.33
CA ALA A 20 -11.82 -9.90 -2.01
C ALA A 20 -12.26 -11.22 -1.37
N ASN A 21 -11.80 -12.35 -1.92
CA ASN A 21 -12.08 -13.68 -1.37
C ASN A 21 -11.51 -13.83 0.04
N PHE A 22 -10.26 -13.40 0.28
CA PHE A 22 -9.66 -13.42 1.60
C PHE A 22 -10.51 -12.67 2.62
N PHE A 23 -10.81 -11.40 2.39
CA PHE A 23 -11.59 -10.59 3.33
C PHE A 23 -13.02 -11.12 3.53
N SER A 24 -13.66 -11.63 2.46
CA SER A 24 -15.00 -12.22 2.57
C SER A 24 -15.02 -13.54 3.37
N SER A 25 -13.88 -14.22 3.48
CA SER A 25 -13.75 -15.48 4.22
C SER A 25 -13.47 -15.29 5.72
N LEU A 26 -13.11 -14.07 6.14
CA LEU A 26 -12.78 -13.80 7.53
C LEU A 26 -14.01 -13.89 8.44
N SER A 27 -13.81 -14.45 9.63
CA SER A 27 -14.83 -14.40 10.67
C SER A 27 -15.05 -12.95 11.13
N PRO A 28 -16.23 -12.60 11.67
CA PRO A 28 -16.45 -11.27 12.25
C PRO A 28 -15.44 -10.90 13.36
N GLN A 29 -14.91 -11.91 14.08
CA GLN A 29 -13.89 -11.69 15.10
C GLN A 29 -12.54 -11.33 14.47
N ASP A 30 -12.13 -12.06 13.43
CA ASP A 30 -10.88 -11.77 12.71
C ASP A 30 -10.93 -10.39 12.04
N LEU A 31 -12.08 -10.06 11.45
CA LEU A 31 -12.27 -8.75 10.83
C LEU A 31 -12.18 -7.63 11.87
N ARG A 32 -12.77 -7.80 13.05
CA ARG A 32 -12.61 -6.84 14.17
C ARG A 32 -11.16 -6.72 14.63
N ALA A 33 -10.43 -7.84 14.72
CA ALA A 33 -9.02 -7.82 15.09
C ALA A 33 -8.18 -7.03 14.09
N LEU A 34 -8.40 -7.21 12.78
CA LEU A 34 -7.68 -6.48 11.73
C LEU A 34 -8.07 -5.01 11.60
N THR A 35 -9.31 -4.65 11.93
CA THR A 35 -9.84 -3.29 11.79
C THR A 35 -9.75 -2.47 13.07
N LEU A 36 -8.99 -2.94 14.07
CA LEU A 36 -8.91 -2.33 15.40
C LEU A 36 -10.30 -2.04 16.01
N ASN A 37 -11.13 -3.08 16.14
CA ASN A 37 -12.50 -2.96 16.62
C ASN A 37 -13.33 -1.94 15.82
N SER A 38 -13.17 -1.96 14.48
CA SER A 38 -13.88 -1.08 13.54
C SER A 38 -13.45 0.39 13.55
N CYS A 39 -12.26 0.71 14.07
CA CYS A 39 -11.62 2.01 13.82
C CYS A 39 -11.29 2.21 12.33
N TYR A 40 -11.05 1.12 11.60
CA TYR A 40 -10.85 1.12 10.15
C TYR A 40 -11.98 0.38 9.43
N ALA A 41 -12.31 0.80 8.21
CA ALA A 41 -13.14 -0.01 7.35
C ALA A 41 -12.32 -1.16 6.77
N PRO A 42 -12.92 -2.34 6.50
CA PRO A 42 -12.22 -3.44 5.82
C PRO A 42 -11.57 -3.03 4.49
N THR A 43 -12.19 -2.09 3.78
CA THR A 43 -11.68 -1.55 2.51
C THR A 43 -10.38 -0.77 2.67
N ASP A 44 -10.11 -0.25 3.86
CA ASP A 44 -8.88 0.50 4.16
C ASP A 44 -7.67 -0.44 4.31
N LEU A 45 -7.92 -1.76 4.40
CA LEU A 45 -6.89 -2.80 4.48
C LEU A 45 -6.57 -3.42 3.12
N CYS A 46 -7.27 -3.02 2.05
CA CYS A 46 -7.04 -3.54 0.71
C CYS A 46 -5.78 -2.93 0.09
N HIS A 47 -4.99 -3.77 -0.57
CA HIS A 47 -3.77 -3.40 -1.26
C HIS A 47 -3.88 -3.54 -2.78
N TYR A 48 -5.06 -3.85 -3.33
CA TYR A 48 -5.29 -3.97 -4.78
C TYR A 48 -4.72 -2.81 -5.59
N GLY A 49 -4.97 -1.56 -5.19
CA GLY A 49 -4.47 -0.41 -5.95
C GLY A 49 -2.97 -0.22 -5.85
N GLU A 50 -2.42 -0.41 -4.65
CA GLU A 50 -0.97 -0.43 -4.42
C GLU A 50 -0.27 -1.50 -5.26
N PHE A 51 -0.86 -2.70 -5.33
CA PHE A 51 -0.39 -3.78 -6.20
C PHE A 51 -0.46 -3.40 -7.68
N ALA A 52 -1.55 -2.77 -8.13
CA ALA A 52 -1.67 -2.27 -9.50
C ALA A 52 -0.55 -1.28 -9.85
N PHE A 53 -0.25 -0.33 -8.95
CA PHE A 53 0.85 0.61 -9.15
C PHE A 53 2.23 -0.07 -9.15
N LEU A 54 2.41 -1.10 -8.32
CA LEU A 54 3.64 -1.89 -8.28
C LEU A 54 3.90 -2.62 -9.60
N VAL A 55 2.90 -3.32 -10.15
CA VAL A 55 3.06 -4.10 -11.40
C VAL A 55 3.14 -3.23 -12.65
N LEU A 56 2.58 -2.01 -12.60
CA LEU A 56 2.77 -0.97 -13.61
C LEU A 56 4.13 -0.26 -13.50
N ASN A 57 4.98 -0.67 -12.55
CA ASN A 57 6.30 -0.09 -12.30
C ASN A 57 6.22 1.42 -11.98
N LEU A 58 5.13 1.85 -11.32
CA LEU A 58 4.97 3.23 -10.84
C LEU A 58 5.59 3.43 -9.46
N ARG A 59 5.56 2.38 -8.63
CA ARG A 59 6.15 2.36 -7.28
C ARG A 59 7.28 1.34 -7.17
N PRO A 60 8.31 1.62 -6.35
CA PRO A 60 9.39 0.66 -6.13
C PRO A 60 8.99 -0.47 -5.17
N CYS A 61 8.05 -0.22 -4.25
CA CYS A 61 7.55 -1.24 -3.33
C CYS A 61 6.15 -0.93 -2.80
N VAL A 62 5.55 -1.95 -2.18
CA VAL A 62 4.33 -1.84 -1.38
C VAL A 62 4.65 -2.33 0.03
N LEU A 63 4.35 -1.49 1.03
CA LEU A 63 4.32 -1.88 2.43
C LEU A 63 2.98 -2.55 2.72
N ILE A 64 3.02 -3.79 3.17
CA ILE A 64 1.87 -4.61 3.54
C ILE A 64 1.79 -4.59 5.05
N TYR A 65 0.95 -3.70 5.54
CA TYR A 65 0.83 -3.33 6.94
C TYR A 65 -0.65 -3.34 7.31
N VAL A 66 -0.96 -3.80 8.52
CA VAL A 66 -2.29 -3.63 9.12
C VAL A 66 -2.13 -2.78 10.37
N PRO A 67 -2.95 -1.73 10.57
CA PRO A 67 -2.84 -0.83 11.72
C PRO A 67 -2.80 -1.54 13.07
N SER A 68 -3.45 -2.70 13.16
CA SER A 68 -3.41 -3.53 14.36
C SER A 68 -2.02 -4.00 14.75
N LEU A 69 -1.01 -3.96 13.87
CA LEU A 69 0.36 -4.39 14.18
C LEU A 69 1.01 -3.58 15.30
N GLU A 70 0.70 -2.28 15.40
CA GLU A 70 1.18 -1.43 16.51
C GLU A 70 0.71 -1.94 17.88
N ILE A 71 -0.51 -2.50 17.93
CA ILE A 71 -1.10 -3.09 19.13
C ILE A 71 -0.80 -4.60 19.23
N ALA A 72 -0.52 -5.26 18.10
CA ALA A 72 -0.40 -6.72 17.98
C ALA A 72 0.92 -7.29 18.49
N SER A 73 1.86 -6.49 18.99
CA SER A 73 2.99 -7.01 19.77
C SER A 73 2.53 -7.94 20.91
N THR A 74 1.24 -7.90 21.28
CA THR A 74 0.58 -8.78 22.24
C THR A 74 -0.50 -9.73 21.69
N GLU A 75 -0.86 -9.68 20.39
CA GLU A 75 -1.96 -10.49 19.82
C GLU A 75 -1.49 -11.39 18.64
N PRO A 76 -1.14 -12.67 18.91
CA PRO A 76 -0.65 -13.61 17.89
C PRO A 76 -1.59 -13.77 16.68
N ARG A 77 -2.90 -13.61 16.89
CA ARG A 77 -3.90 -13.81 15.84
C ARG A 77 -3.75 -12.81 14.68
N VAL A 78 -3.37 -11.55 14.95
CA VAL A 78 -3.17 -10.54 13.90
C VAL A 78 -2.00 -10.93 13.00
N HIS A 79 -0.91 -11.44 13.58
CA HIS A 79 0.24 -11.94 12.81
C HIS A 79 -0.13 -13.16 11.96
N ASP A 80 -0.93 -14.09 12.49
CA ASP A 80 -1.42 -15.25 11.74
C ASP A 80 -2.32 -14.85 10.57
N LEU A 81 -3.21 -13.87 10.78
CA LEU A 81 -4.08 -13.35 9.73
C LEU A 81 -3.28 -12.64 8.64
N LEU A 82 -2.28 -11.84 9.01
CA LEU A 82 -1.37 -11.23 8.04
C LEU A 82 -0.61 -12.30 7.26
N LEU A 83 -0.10 -13.35 7.91
CA LEU A 83 0.58 -14.44 7.23
C LEU A 83 -0.36 -15.18 6.26
N GLN A 84 -1.60 -15.44 6.65
CA GLN A 84 -2.61 -16.03 5.77
C GLN A 84 -2.92 -15.12 4.57
N TYR A 85 -3.02 -13.82 4.77
CA TYR A 85 -3.18 -12.85 3.68
C TYR A 85 -1.99 -12.88 2.71
N ILE A 86 -0.77 -12.91 3.23
CA ILE A 86 0.44 -13.05 2.42
C ILE A 86 0.44 -14.36 1.60
N GLN A 87 0.06 -15.48 2.22
CA GLN A 87 0.05 -16.80 1.58
C GLN A 87 -1.10 -16.98 0.59
N GLY A 88 -2.27 -16.41 0.87
CA GLY A 88 -3.49 -16.56 0.07
C GLY A 88 -3.62 -15.54 -1.05
N VAL A 89 -2.99 -14.36 -0.91
CA VAL A 89 -3.17 -13.24 -1.85
C VAL A 89 -1.85 -12.87 -2.51
N TRP A 90 -0.85 -12.46 -1.75
CA TRP A 90 0.39 -11.91 -2.30
C TRP A 90 1.25 -12.95 -3.01
N ILE A 91 1.59 -14.05 -2.35
CA ILE A 91 2.46 -15.10 -2.92
C ILE A 91 1.90 -15.67 -4.23
N PRO A 92 0.60 -16.04 -4.34
CA PRO A 92 0.03 -16.51 -5.59
C PRO A 92 0.09 -15.45 -6.69
N SER A 93 -0.17 -14.18 -6.36
CA SER A 93 -0.23 -13.07 -7.32
C SER A 93 1.12 -12.72 -7.93
N ILE A 94 2.22 -12.89 -7.18
CA ILE A 94 3.58 -12.60 -7.70
C ILE A 94 4.33 -13.85 -8.16
N ARG A 95 3.74 -15.06 -8.07
CA ARG A 95 4.46 -16.32 -8.32
C ARG A 95 5.05 -16.40 -9.73
N SER A 96 4.26 -16.03 -10.74
CA SER A 96 4.72 -15.99 -12.15
C SER A 96 5.68 -14.84 -12.42
N LEU A 97 5.85 -13.93 -11.47
CA LEU A 97 6.64 -12.70 -11.56
C LEU A 97 7.76 -12.68 -10.51
N ALA A 98 8.17 -13.85 -9.98
CA ALA A 98 9.12 -13.98 -8.88
C ALA A 98 10.52 -13.40 -9.19
N ASP A 99 10.92 -13.38 -10.46
CA ASP A 99 12.16 -12.74 -10.90
C ASP A 99 12.08 -11.21 -10.89
N THR A 100 10.88 -10.66 -10.76
CA THR A 100 10.61 -9.21 -10.75
C THR A 100 10.25 -8.72 -9.35
N PHE A 101 9.47 -9.48 -8.57
CA PHE A 101 9.01 -9.04 -7.26
C PHE A 101 9.60 -9.88 -6.13
N LYS A 102 10.08 -9.20 -5.10
CA LYS A 102 10.62 -9.83 -3.90
C LYS A 102 9.79 -9.47 -2.69
N LEU A 103 9.20 -10.48 -2.06
CA LEU A 103 8.42 -10.34 -0.84
C LEU A 103 9.29 -10.68 0.38
N LYS A 104 9.35 -9.78 1.36
CA LYS A 104 10.14 -9.97 2.58
C LYS A 104 9.41 -9.45 3.81
N LYS A 105 9.55 -10.14 4.93
CA LYS A 105 9.11 -9.66 6.24
C LYS A 105 10.11 -8.64 6.78
N LEU A 106 9.62 -7.54 7.33
CA LEU A 106 10.41 -6.56 8.06
C LEU A 106 10.67 -7.07 9.48
N SER A 107 11.88 -6.81 9.99
CA SER A 107 12.31 -7.21 11.31
C SER A 107 13.07 -6.07 11.97
N LYS A 108 12.64 -5.67 13.16
CA LYS A 108 13.21 -4.57 13.94
C LYS A 108 13.29 -3.26 13.14
N VAL A 109 12.23 -2.93 12.42
CA VAL A 109 12.12 -1.66 11.67
C VAL A 109 10.99 -0.83 12.26
N SER A 110 11.19 0.48 12.32
CA SER A 110 10.20 1.47 12.74
C SER A 110 10.36 2.74 11.92
N SER A 111 9.35 3.60 11.93
CA SER A 111 9.46 5.02 11.59
C SER A 111 9.02 5.85 12.80
N PRO A 112 9.23 7.18 12.79
CA PRO A 112 8.69 8.06 13.84
C PRO A 112 7.19 7.86 14.12
N HIS A 113 6.39 7.48 13.12
CA HIS A 113 4.94 7.32 13.26
C HIS A 113 4.43 5.87 13.29
N ALA A 114 5.26 4.87 12.96
CA ALA A 114 4.78 3.49 12.84
C ALA A 114 5.79 2.45 13.33
N LEU A 115 5.30 1.43 14.05
CA LEU A 115 6.06 0.22 14.31
C LEU A 115 5.90 -0.73 13.11
N LEU A 116 6.97 -0.93 12.36
CA LEU A 116 6.96 -1.73 11.12
C LEU A 116 7.45 -3.17 11.35
N ASP A 117 7.79 -3.53 12.58
CA ASP A 117 8.22 -4.88 12.92
C ASP A 117 7.10 -5.90 12.64
N GLY A 118 7.42 -6.93 11.87
CA GLY A 118 6.47 -7.94 11.47
C GLY A 118 5.60 -7.61 10.26
N ALA A 119 5.64 -6.36 9.76
CA ALA A 119 5.05 -6.00 8.46
C ALA A 119 5.77 -6.70 7.31
N TRP A 120 5.20 -6.65 6.12
CA TRP A 120 5.81 -7.21 4.90
C TRP A 120 6.03 -6.12 3.87
N ILE A 121 7.00 -6.32 2.99
CA ILE A 121 7.25 -5.43 1.86
C ILE A 121 7.41 -6.26 0.58
N CYS A 122 6.66 -5.88 -0.45
CA CYS A 122 6.83 -6.39 -1.79
C CYS A 122 7.62 -5.37 -2.61
N THR A 123 8.86 -5.68 -2.99
CA THR A 123 9.73 -4.81 -3.78
C THR A 123 9.71 -5.21 -5.25
N ASN A 124 9.53 -4.25 -6.16
CA ASN A 124 9.79 -4.43 -7.57
C ASN A 124 11.30 -4.28 -7.84
N MET A 125 11.97 -5.41 -8.05
CA MET A 125 13.42 -5.49 -8.26
C MET A 125 13.89 -4.90 -9.59
N LYS A 126 12.97 -4.60 -10.52
CA LYS A 126 13.26 -3.92 -11.80
C LYS A 126 13.06 -2.40 -11.73
N HIS A 127 12.50 -1.88 -10.64
CA HIS A 127 12.32 -0.45 -10.46
C HIS A 127 13.67 0.26 -10.19
N ALA A 128 13.83 1.49 -10.66
CA ALA A 128 15.08 2.25 -10.52
C ALA A 128 15.52 2.41 -9.05
N ASP A 129 14.56 2.62 -8.15
CA ASP A 129 14.81 2.74 -6.71
C ASP A 129 14.85 1.40 -5.93
N ALA A 130 14.84 0.24 -6.57
CA ALA A 130 14.84 -1.06 -5.86
C ALA A 130 16.00 -1.20 -4.87
N GLN A 131 17.20 -0.73 -5.25
CA GLN A 131 18.36 -0.72 -4.37
C GLN A 131 18.22 0.27 -3.21
N TYR A 132 17.51 1.38 -3.43
CA TYR A 132 17.18 2.32 -2.36
C TYR A 132 16.28 1.63 -1.32
N VAL A 133 15.20 0.97 -1.76
CA VAL A 133 14.32 0.17 -0.88
C VAL A 133 15.11 -0.86 -0.07
N GLN A 134 16.03 -1.59 -0.71
CA GLN A 134 16.84 -2.57 0.01
C GLN A 134 17.70 -1.92 1.10
N ARG A 135 18.34 -0.78 0.81
CA ARG A 135 19.11 -0.05 1.82
C ARG A 135 18.24 0.55 2.90
N THR A 136 17.03 1.02 2.59
CA THR A 136 16.11 1.65 3.54
C THR A 136 15.58 0.67 4.57
N PHE A 137 15.24 -0.56 4.17
CA PHE A 137 14.58 -1.52 5.06
C PHE A 137 15.47 -2.68 5.52
N PHE A 138 16.53 -3.01 4.78
CA PHE A 138 17.29 -4.25 4.98
C PHE A 138 18.80 -4.08 5.12
N ALA A 139 19.33 -2.85 5.23
CA ALA A 139 20.74 -2.74 5.58
C ALA A 139 20.96 -3.21 7.03
N GLU A 140 21.95 -4.07 7.21
CA GLU A 140 22.28 -4.67 8.49
C GLU A 140 22.69 -3.59 9.49
N ASP A 141 21.96 -3.50 10.61
CA ASP A 141 22.40 -2.76 11.78
C ASP A 141 23.13 -3.72 12.72
N LEU A 142 24.47 -3.69 12.66
CA LEU A 142 25.34 -4.51 13.51
C LEU A 142 25.24 -4.12 15.00
N SER A 143 24.60 -2.99 15.34
CA SER A 143 24.36 -2.60 16.73
C SER A 143 23.24 -3.41 17.40
N GLY A 144 22.46 -4.16 16.62
CA GLY A 144 21.32 -4.95 17.09
C GLY A 144 20.10 -4.13 17.50
N ARG A 145 20.16 -2.79 17.36
CA ARG A 145 19.06 -1.87 17.64
C ARG A 145 18.01 -1.92 16.52
N PRO A 146 16.75 -1.57 16.82
CA PRO A 146 15.76 -1.34 15.79
C PRO A 146 16.20 -0.21 14.87
N ARG A 147 16.07 -0.45 13.57
CA ARG A 147 16.28 0.55 12.55
C ARG A 147 15.12 1.53 12.57
N VAL A 148 15.43 2.82 12.59
CA VAL A 148 14.44 3.89 12.41
C VAL A 148 14.60 4.45 11.00
N VAL A 149 13.57 4.30 10.18
CA VAL A 149 13.47 4.86 8.84
C VAL A 149 12.90 6.27 8.96
N SER A 150 13.54 7.25 8.33
CA SER A 150 13.04 8.62 8.33
C SER A 150 11.74 8.73 7.53
N GLU A 151 10.89 9.70 7.86
CA GLU A 151 9.65 9.94 7.13
C GLU A 151 9.92 10.40 5.68
N ALA A 152 11.04 11.08 5.44
CA ALA A 152 11.51 11.39 4.09
C ALA A 152 11.88 10.13 3.29
N ASP A 153 12.56 9.16 3.92
CA ASP A 153 12.86 7.87 3.29
C ASP A 153 11.59 7.06 3.02
N MET A 154 10.65 7.06 3.96
CA MET A 154 9.33 6.43 3.82
C MET A 154 8.57 7.03 2.64
N ALA A 155 8.48 8.36 2.56
CA ALA A 155 7.83 9.05 1.46
C ALA A 155 8.45 8.67 0.11
N ARG A 156 9.78 8.60 0.03
CA ARG A 156 10.47 8.23 -1.20
C ARG A 156 10.22 6.77 -1.60
N VAL A 157 10.37 5.81 -0.69
CA VAL A 157 10.18 4.38 -1.02
C VAL A 157 8.72 4.03 -1.27
N LEU A 158 7.78 4.80 -0.73
CA LEU A 158 6.35 4.65 -1.02
C LEU A 158 5.89 5.52 -2.19
N ASP A 159 6.79 6.28 -2.85
CA ASP A 159 6.46 7.24 -3.92
C ASP A 159 5.30 8.17 -3.52
N TYR A 160 5.46 8.87 -2.39
CA TYR A 160 4.60 9.98 -2.01
C TYR A 160 5.19 11.30 -2.52
N PRO A 161 4.39 12.14 -3.21
CA PRO A 161 4.89 13.36 -3.88
C PRO A 161 5.22 14.51 -2.93
N SER A 162 4.93 14.36 -1.63
CA SER A 162 5.15 15.36 -0.59
C SER A 162 5.91 14.74 0.57
N VAL A 163 6.54 15.58 1.38
CA VAL A 163 7.23 15.16 2.60
C VAL A 163 6.17 14.78 3.64
N LEU A 164 6.34 13.64 4.29
CA LEU A 164 5.49 13.24 5.42
C LEU A 164 5.85 14.08 6.66
N PRO A 165 4.88 14.46 7.52
CA PRO A 165 5.11 15.30 8.68
C PRO A 165 6.12 14.67 9.63
N GLU A 166 7.01 15.46 10.23
CA GLU A 166 7.91 14.99 11.28
C GLU A 166 7.32 15.29 12.66
N VAL A 167 6.54 14.35 13.24
CA VAL A 167 6.08 14.25 14.65
C VAL A 167 5.42 15.50 15.32
N ASP A 168 5.50 16.71 14.75
CA ASP A 168 5.00 17.94 15.33
C ASP A 168 3.48 18.07 15.09
N PRO A 169 2.66 18.00 16.16
CA PRO A 169 1.21 18.12 16.05
C PRO A 169 0.73 19.46 15.47
N GLN A 170 1.55 20.53 15.57
CA GLN A 170 1.19 21.85 15.04
C GLN A 170 1.23 21.90 13.51
N GLU A 171 1.89 20.95 12.86
CA GLU A 171 1.93 20.89 11.40
C GLU A 171 0.67 20.26 10.80
N HIS A 172 -0.17 19.58 11.60
CA HIS A 172 -1.31 18.81 11.10
C HIS A 172 -2.31 19.63 10.27
N ASP A 173 -2.54 20.90 10.62
CA ASP A 173 -3.45 21.80 9.88
C ASP A 173 -2.94 22.14 8.46
N GLN A 174 -1.66 21.85 8.18
CA GLN A 174 -1.05 22.07 6.86
C GLN A 174 -1.18 20.84 5.94
N PHE A 175 -1.63 19.69 6.46
CA PHE A 175 -1.74 18.46 5.71
C PHE A 175 -3.19 18.18 5.31
N ILE A 176 -3.35 17.78 4.06
CA ILE A 176 -4.61 17.30 3.50
C ILE A 176 -4.49 15.81 3.17
N GLN A 177 -5.60 15.11 3.31
CA GLN A 177 -5.68 13.72 2.87
C GLN A 177 -5.89 13.68 1.36
N ILE A 178 -5.07 12.88 0.69
CA ILE A 178 -5.15 12.61 -0.73
C ILE A 178 -5.57 11.16 -0.92
N ALA A 179 -6.54 10.92 -1.80
CA ALA A 179 -6.92 9.58 -2.23
C ALA A 179 -7.04 9.50 -3.75
N TYR A 180 -6.49 8.43 -4.32
CA TYR A 180 -6.75 8.06 -5.71
C TYR A 180 -7.82 6.99 -5.70
N LEU A 181 -8.92 7.24 -6.41
CA LEU A 181 -10.09 6.39 -6.41
C LEU A 181 -10.25 5.75 -7.78
N GLU A 182 -10.61 4.48 -7.85
CA GLU A 182 -10.97 3.84 -9.12
C GLU A 182 -12.32 4.39 -9.60
N ASP A 183 -12.35 5.08 -10.74
CA ASP A 183 -13.58 5.53 -11.38
C ASP A 183 -14.09 4.46 -12.33
N ASP A 184 -15.15 3.75 -11.93
CA ASP A 184 -15.80 2.73 -12.75
C ASP A 184 -16.81 3.32 -13.76
N GLY A 185 -16.87 4.65 -13.86
CA GLY A 185 -17.78 5.38 -14.75
C GLY A 185 -19.25 5.24 -14.36
N LYS A 186 -19.55 4.57 -13.24
CA LYS A 186 -20.90 4.46 -12.71
C LYS A 186 -21.04 5.55 -11.65
N THR A 187 -21.97 6.48 -11.87
CA THR A 187 -22.49 7.31 -10.76
C THR A 187 -22.87 6.38 -9.64
N ALA A 188 -22.29 6.55 -8.45
CA ALA A 188 -22.57 5.74 -7.27
C ALA A 188 -24.07 5.81 -6.92
N THR A 189 -24.87 4.93 -7.53
CA THR A 189 -26.31 4.86 -7.31
C THR A 189 -26.56 3.93 -6.13
N GLY A 190 -26.15 4.36 -4.94
CA GLY A 190 -26.51 3.68 -3.70
C GLY A 190 -25.56 3.96 -2.54
N PRO A 191 -26.05 3.97 -1.29
CA PRO A 191 -25.24 4.17 -0.09
C PRO A 191 -24.22 3.06 0.19
N SER A 192 -24.21 1.97 -0.59
CA SER A 192 -23.40 0.77 -0.37
C SER A 192 -22.25 0.56 -1.36
N GLN A 193 -22.12 1.36 -2.41
CA GLN A 193 -21.02 1.23 -3.38
C GLN A 193 -19.95 2.29 -3.08
N LYS A 194 -19.08 1.99 -2.11
CA LYS A 194 -17.89 2.81 -1.89
C LYS A 194 -16.94 2.61 -3.08
N THR A 195 -16.57 3.70 -3.72
CA THR A 195 -15.53 3.73 -4.76
C THR A 195 -14.23 3.14 -4.19
N PRO A 196 -13.61 2.13 -4.83
CA PRO A 196 -12.37 1.55 -4.34
C PRO A 196 -11.26 2.59 -4.21
N ILE A 197 -10.60 2.61 -3.07
CA ILE A 197 -9.41 3.42 -2.84
C ILE A 197 -8.22 2.67 -3.41
N MET A 198 -7.50 3.31 -4.33
CA MET A 198 -6.31 2.74 -4.96
C MET A 198 -5.04 3.04 -4.18
N THR A 199 -4.94 4.24 -3.61
CA THR A 199 -3.94 4.64 -2.62
C THR A 199 -4.48 5.83 -1.84
N CYS A 200 -4.02 5.98 -0.60
CA CYS A 200 -4.23 7.18 0.19
C CYS A 200 -2.94 7.58 0.90
N PHE A 201 -2.70 8.87 1.00
CA PHE A 201 -1.56 9.46 1.70
C PHE A 201 -1.90 10.87 2.13
N ILE A 202 -1.05 11.46 2.96
CA ILE A 202 -1.14 12.87 3.35
C ILE A 202 -0.13 13.68 2.56
N SER A 203 -0.50 14.92 2.24
CA SER A 203 0.38 15.88 1.55
C SER A 203 0.20 17.24 2.19
N ARG A 204 1.26 18.04 2.20
CA ARG A 204 1.09 19.46 2.53
C ARG A 204 0.17 20.12 1.51
N SER A 205 -0.65 21.08 1.94
CA SER A 205 -1.60 21.80 1.08
C SER A 205 -0.91 22.60 -0.03
N ASP A 206 0.32 23.07 0.22
CA ASP A 206 1.15 23.81 -0.74
C ASP A 206 1.78 22.91 -1.83
N ASP A 207 1.83 21.59 -1.61
CA ASP A 207 2.35 20.59 -2.54
C ASP A 207 1.29 20.06 -3.54
N LEU A 208 0.10 20.66 -3.60
CA LEU A 208 -1.00 20.18 -4.46
C LEU A 208 -0.64 20.12 -5.96
N SER A 209 0.28 20.97 -6.43
CA SER A 209 0.80 20.88 -7.81
C SER A 209 1.53 19.56 -8.06
N LYS A 210 2.43 19.17 -7.15
CA LYS A 210 3.15 17.88 -7.21
C LYS A 210 2.18 16.70 -7.13
N VAL A 211 1.16 16.79 -6.27
CA VAL A 211 0.11 15.77 -6.17
C VAL A 211 -0.63 15.60 -7.50
N LYS A 212 -0.96 16.70 -8.20
CA LYS A 212 -1.63 16.64 -9.51
C LYS A 212 -0.75 16.05 -10.60
N GLU A 213 0.54 16.39 -10.61
CA GLU A 213 1.52 15.80 -11.55
C GLU A 213 1.68 14.29 -11.30
N HIS A 214 1.84 13.91 -10.04
CA HIS A 214 1.90 12.51 -9.61
C HIS A 214 0.62 11.75 -10.00
N PHE A 215 -0.55 12.31 -9.73
CA PHE A 215 -1.85 11.75 -10.12
C PHE A 215 -1.95 11.57 -11.64
N ALA A 216 -1.55 12.57 -12.42
CA ALA A 216 -1.60 12.50 -13.88
C ALA A 216 -0.72 11.36 -14.43
N LYS A 217 0.50 11.20 -13.89
CA LYS A 217 1.40 10.08 -14.21
C LYS A 217 0.72 8.73 -13.92
N TYR A 218 0.12 8.59 -12.74
CA TYR A 218 -0.52 7.34 -12.31
C TYR A 218 -1.75 7.02 -13.16
N ASN A 219 -2.63 8.01 -13.37
CA ASN A 219 -3.86 7.83 -14.16
C ASN A 219 -3.53 7.45 -15.62
N ALA A 220 -2.55 8.11 -16.23
CA ALA A 220 -2.13 7.77 -17.60
C ALA A 220 -1.63 6.33 -17.72
N ALA A 221 -0.86 5.86 -16.74
CA ALA A 221 -0.35 4.49 -16.73
C ALA A 221 -1.46 3.45 -16.44
N THR A 222 -2.37 3.71 -15.50
CA THR A 222 -3.47 2.78 -15.17
C THR A 222 -4.50 2.67 -16.29
N GLN A 223 -4.70 3.72 -17.09
CA GLN A 223 -5.58 3.66 -18.26
C GLN A 223 -5.13 2.60 -19.27
N THR A 224 -3.83 2.28 -19.33
CA THR A 224 -3.31 1.23 -20.21
C THR A 224 -3.79 -0.18 -19.85
N VAL A 225 -4.27 -0.38 -18.62
CA VAL A 225 -4.85 -1.64 -18.12
C VAL A 225 -6.35 -1.53 -17.84
N GLY A 226 -6.99 -0.46 -18.31
CA GLY A 226 -8.43 -0.23 -18.21
C GLY A 226 -8.90 0.34 -16.88
N ILE A 227 -8.00 0.88 -16.06
CA ILE A 227 -8.33 1.51 -14.77
C ILE A 227 -8.27 3.03 -14.94
N THR A 228 -9.39 3.70 -14.68
CA THR A 228 -9.46 5.17 -14.63
C THR A 228 -9.39 5.62 -13.18
N LEU A 229 -8.59 6.64 -12.89
CA LEU A 229 -8.48 7.20 -11.55
C LEU A 229 -9.21 8.53 -11.44
N ARG A 230 -9.74 8.80 -10.24
CA ARG A 230 -10.23 10.11 -9.80
C ARG A 230 -9.46 10.56 -8.57
N LEU A 231 -9.04 11.83 -8.58
CA LEU A 231 -8.39 12.47 -7.44
C LEU A 231 -9.43 12.98 -6.44
N ALA A 232 -9.26 12.65 -5.16
CA ALA A 232 -9.99 13.24 -4.05
C ALA A 232 -9.00 13.88 -3.07
N CYS A 233 -9.32 15.08 -2.60
CA CYS A 233 -8.59 15.82 -1.58
C CYS A 233 -9.57 16.24 -0.48
N SER A 234 -9.24 16.02 0.78
CA SER A 234 -10.05 16.40 1.94
C SER A 234 -9.21 16.98 3.06
#